data_AF-A0A7S1WSM4-F1
#
_entry.id   AF-A0A7S1WSM4-F1
#
_cell.length_a   1.000
_cell.length_b   1.000
_cell.length_c   1.000
_cell.angle_alpha   90.00
_cell.angle_beta   90.00
_cell.angle_gamma   90.00
#
_symmetry.space_group_name_H-M   'P 1'
#
loop_
_entity.id
_entity.type
_entity.pdbx_description
1 polymer ?
#
loop_
_entity_poly.entity_id
_entity_poly.type
_entity_poly.pdbx_seq_one_letter_code
_entity_poly.pdbx_strand_id
1 'polypeptide(L)'
;ADSIVGDCEVVRTRLGLERLDLLGQSFGGFCTLTYLSLFPSSIGTAYVTGGLGPVLRSADEVYRSTYRRVLTRNRRYYERYPGDARKVREIVRHLEDSGGVPLPGGGRLTARRFLSLGLGLGGGSGLE
;
A
#
# COMPACT_ATOMS: atom_id res chain seq x y z
N ALA A 1 8.92 7.40 -8.28
CA ALA A 1 8.80 6.67 -9.58
C ALA A 1 9.39 7.50 -10.70
N ASP A 2 9.27 8.82 -10.62
CA ASP A 2 10.12 9.83 -11.26
C ASP A 2 11.56 9.37 -11.60
N SER A 3 12.40 9.02 -10.62
CA SER A 3 13.80 8.65 -10.92
C SER A 3 13.91 7.38 -11.78
N ILE A 4 13.10 6.35 -11.49
CA ILE A 4 13.07 5.10 -12.25
C ILE A 4 12.65 5.36 -13.71
N VAL A 5 11.66 6.22 -13.92
CA VAL A 5 11.20 6.61 -15.25
C VAL A 5 12.27 7.43 -15.98
N GLY A 6 12.93 8.37 -15.28
CA GLY A 6 14.03 9.16 -15.83
C GLY A 6 15.19 8.28 -16.30
N ASP A 7 15.60 7.30 -15.47
CA ASP A 7 16.65 6.35 -15.84
C ASP A 7 16.23 5.50 -17.05
N CYS A 8 14.97 5.08 -17.12
CA CYS A 8 14.44 4.31 -18.24
C CYS A 8 14.42 5.12 -19.55
N GLU A 9 14.11 6.42 -19.50
CA GLU A 9 14.20 7.33 -20.65
C GLU A 9 15.63 7.50 -21.17
N VAL A 10 16.61 7.59 -20.25
CA VAL A 10 18.02 7.59 -20.63
C VAL A 10 18.37 6.29 -21.36
N VAL A 11 17.96 5.14 -20.84
CA VAL A 11 18.20 3.84 -21.50
C VAL A 11 17.53 3.77 -22.87
N ARG A 12 16.24 4.15 -22.99
CA ARG A 12 15.51 4.20 -24.27
C ARG A 12 16.27 4.99 -25.32
N THR A 13 16.71 6.19 -24.94
CA THR A 13 17.45 7.10 -25.83
C THR A 13 18.81 6.50 -26.23
N ARG A 14 19.54 5.88 -25.30
CA ARG A 14 20.82 5.22 -25.59
C ARG A 14 20.70 4.00 -26.49
N LEU A 15 19.56 3.32 -26.46
CA LEU A 15 19.24 2.22 -27.36
C LEU A 15 18.72 2.69 -28.74
N GLY A 16 18.56 4.01 -28.95
CA GLY A 16 18.06 4.57 -30.22
C GLY A 16 16.59 4.25 -30.49
N LEU A 17 15.81 3.90 -29.46
CA LEU A 17 14.40 3.56 -29.61
C LEU A 17 13.56 4.83 -29.67
N GLU A 18 12.73 5.00 -30.71
CA GLU A 18 11.79 6.12 -30.78
C GLU A 18 10.73 6.02 -29.68
N ARG A 19 10.17 4.82 -29.50
CA ARG A 19 9.16 4.52 -28.47
C ARG A 19 9.43 3.16 -27.82
N LEU A 20 8.82 2.95 -26.66
CA LEU A 20 8.73 1.65 -26.03
C LEU A 20 7.29 1.31 -25.62
N ASP A 21 7.02 0.02 -25.49
CA ASP A 21 5.80 -0.48 -24.87
C ASP A 21 6.05 -0.82 -23.39
N LEU A 22 5.08 -0.51 -22.54
CA LEU A 22 5.15 -0.72 -21.10
C LEU A 22 4.26 -1.88 -20.67
N LEU A 23 4.75 -2.70 -19.74
CA LEU A 23 3.97 -3.66 -18.97
C LEU A 23 4.12 -3.36 -17.47
N GLY A 24 3.15 -2.65 -16.92
CA GLY A 24 3.12 -2.23 -15.52
C GLY A 24 2.37 -3.22 -14.62
N GLN A 25 3.11 -3.98 -13.80
CA GLN A 25 2.55 -4.84 -12.75
C GLN A 25 2.92 -4.28 -11.38
N SER A 26 2.00 -4.35 -10.40
CA SER A 26 2.22 -3.83 -9.05
C SER A 26 2.75 -2.39 -9.10
N PHE A 27 3.84 -2.06 -8.42
CA PHE A 27 4.45 -0.74 -8.48
C PHE A 27 4.80 -0.26 -9.92
N GLY A 28 4.98 -1.17 -10.87
CA GLY A 28 5.13 -0.84 -12.30
C GLY A 28 3.94 -0.08 -12.89
N GLY A 29 2.73 -0.21 -12.32
CA GLY A 29 1.58 0.63 -12.70
C GLY A 29 1.79 2.10 -12.35
N PHE A 30 2.38 2.41 -11.19
CA PHE A 30 2.77 3.77 -10.83
C PHE A 30 3.84 4.31 -11.78
N CYS A 31 4.86 3.50 -12.09
CA CYS A 31 5.87 3.88 -13.08
C CYS A 31 5.22 4.15 -14.45
N THR A 32 4.26 3.34 -14.87
CA THR A 32 3.54 3.51 -16.14
C THR A 32 2.80 4.84 -16.18
N LEU A 33 2.03 5.17 -15.12
CA LEU A 33 1.35 6.46 -15.03
C LEU A 33 2.33 7.64 -15.03
N THR A 34 3.45 7.52 -14.31
CA THR A 34 4.50 8.54 -14.32
C THR A 34 5.10 8.73 -15.71
N TYR A 35 5.38 7.64 -16.44
CA TYR A 35 5.89 7.68 -17.81
C TYR A 35 4.90 8.38 -18.75
N LEU A 36 3.62 8.03 -18.69
CA LEU A 36 2.56 8.67 -19.49
C LEU A 36 2.38 10.15 -19.13
N SER A 37 2.71 10.55 -17.90
CA SER A 37 2.59 11.94 -17.46
C SER A 37 3.78 12.81 -17.90
N LEU A 38 4.99 12.24 -17.89
CA LEU A 38 6.23 12.99 -18.15
C LEU A 38 6.72 12.85 -19.60
N PHE A 39 6.55 11.68 -20.21
CA PHE A 39 7.08 11.32 -21.53
C PHE A 39 6.05 10.59 -22.41
N PRO A 40 4.82 11.13 -22.58
CA PRO A 40 3.75 10.44 -23.32
C PRO A 40 4.12 10.10 -24.76
N SER A 41 4.93 10.94 -25.43
CA SER A 41 5.36 10.73 -26.82
C SER A 41 6.34 9.56 -27.00
N SER A 42 7.02 9.16 -25.92
CA SER A 42 7.98 8.05 -25.90
C SER A 42 7.30 6.68 -25.77
N ILE A 43 5.98 6.63 -25.59
CA ILE A 43 5.24 5.39 -25.35
C ILE A 43 4.41 4.99 -26.58
N GLY A 44 4.55 3.73 -26.99
CA GLY A 44 3.68 3.10 -27.99
C GLY A 44 2.38 2.62 -27.34
N THR A 45 2.49 1.59 -26.50
CA THR A 45 1.39 0.95 -25.79
C THR A 45 1.72 0.81 -24.31
N ALA A 46 0.72 0.99 -23.44
CA ALA A 46 0.87 0.81 -22.00
C ALA A 46 -0.12 -0.25 -21.48
N TYR A 47 0.38 -1.43 -21.13
CA TYR A 47 -0.38 -2.51 -20.50
C TYR A 47 -0.28 -2.37 -18.98
N VAL A 48 -1.42 -2.17 -18.31
CA VAL A 48 -1.48 -2.09 -16.84
C VAL A 48 -2.15 -3.35 -16.30
N THR A 49 -1.40 -4.13 -15.54
CA THR A 49 -1.85 -5.39 -14.92
C THR A 49 -1.96 -5.31 -13.40
N GLY A 50 -1.55 -4.19 -12.80
CA GLY A 50 -1.74 -3.91 -11.38
C GLY A 50 -1.11 -2.60 -10.92
N GLY A 51 -1.38 -2.22 -9.66
CA GLY A 51 -0.83 -1.04 -8.99
C GLY A 51 -1.07 0.29 -9.72
N LEU A 52 -2.31 0.48 -10.18
CA LEU A 52 -2.77 1.76 -10.68
C LEU A 52 -2.86 2.76 -9.52
N GLY A 53 -2.11 3.87 -9.63
CA GLY A 53 -2.22 5.00 -8.71
C GLY A 53 -3.53 5.77 -8.90
N PRO A 54 -3.96 6.58 -7.92
CA PRO A 54 -5.13 7.44 -8.09
C PRO A 54 -4.92 8.43 -9.23
N VAL A 55 -5.88 8.49 -10.15
CA VAL A 55 -5.94 9.50 -11.21
C VAL A 55 -6.95 10.56 -10.80
N LEU A 56 -6.52 11.82 -10.68
CA LEU A 56 -7.35 12.97 -10.30
C LEU A 56 -8.03 12.80 -8.92
N ARG A 57 -7.39 12.08 -8.01
CA ARG A 57 -7.82 11.85 -6.62
C ARG A 57 -6.62 11.90 -5.70
N SER A 58 -6.84 12.33 -4.46
CA SER A 58 -5.82 12.32 -3.42
C SER A 58 -5.61 10.90 -2.86
N ALA A 59 -4.43 10.66 -2.28
CA ALA A 59 -4.17 9.43 -1.53
C ALA A 59 -5.18 9.26 -0.38
N ASP A 60 -5.54 10.34 0.29
CA ASP A 60 -6.51 10.33 1.40
C ASP A 60 -7.88 9.83 0.97
N GLU A 61 -8.38 10.22 -0.20
CA GLU A 61 -9.64 9.71 -0.74
C GLU A 61 -9.58 8.21 -1.02
N VAL A 62 -8.47 7.73 -1.58
CA VAL A 62 -8.26 6.29 -1.80
C VAL A 62 -8.28 5.55 -0.46
N TYR A 63 -7.52 6.00 0.52
CA TYR A 63 -7.49 5.37 1.84
C TYR A 63 -8.86 5.41 2.51
N ARG A 64 -9.57 6.53 2.48
CA ARG A 64 -10.92 6.67 3.06
C ARG A 64 -11.91 5.68 2.43
N SER A 65 -11.79 5.39 1.14
CA SER A 65 -12.60 4.36 0.48
C SER A 65 -12.41 2.96 1.06
N THR A 66 -11.21 2.67 1.61
CA THR A 66 -10.90 1.36 2.22
C THR A 66 -11.45 1.20 3.64
N TYR A 67 -11.79 2.29 4.34
CA TYR A 67 -12.19 2.25 5.76
C TYR A 67 -13.42 1.37 6.00
N ARG A 68 -14.40 1.41 5.09
CA ARG A 68 -15.59 0.54 5.17
C ARG A 68 -15.23 -0.95 5.16
N ARG A 69 -14.24 -1.34 4.35
CA ARG A 69 -13.74 -2.73 4.28
C ARG A 69 -13.00 -3.11 5.55
N VAL A 70 -12.17 -2.21 6.09
CA VAL A 70 -11.47 -2.42 7.37
C VAL A 70 -12.45 -2.63 8.52
N LEU A 71 -13.49 -1.81 8.63
CA LEU A 71 -14.53 -1.96 9.65
C LEU A 71 -15.26 -3.31 9.53
N THR A 72 -15.63 -3.68 8.31
CA THR A 72 -16.31 -4.96 8.04
C THR A 72 -15.45 -6.15 8.45
N ARG A 73 -14.15 -6.12 8.12
CA ARG A 73 -13.20 -7.18 8.48
C ARG A 73 -12.97 -7.30 9.98
N ASN A 74 -12.80 -6.17 10.68
CA ASN A 74 -12.68 -6.16 12.14
C ASN A 74 -13.93 -6.73 12.82
N ARG A 75 -15.12 -6.34 12.35
CA ARG A 75 -16.38 -6.87 12.88
C ARG A 75 -16.45 -8.38 12.73
N ARG A 76 -16.20 -8.91 11.52
CA ARG A 76 -16.18 -10.37 11.27
C ARG A 76 -15.16 -11.09 12.13
N TYR A 77 -13.97 -10.51 12.31
CA TYR A 77 -12.94 -11.08 13.17
C TYR A 77 -13.42 -11.21 14.62
N TYR A 78 -13.99 -10.15 15.20
CA TYR A 78 -14.47 -10.20 16.59
C TYR A 78 -15.75 -11.00 16.78
N GLU A 79 -16.62 -11.10 15.78
CA GLU A 79 -17.76 -12.03 15.78
C GLU A 79 -17.27 -13.49 15.87
N ARG A 80 -16.18 -13.83 15.18
CA ARG A 80 -15.57 -15.17 15.22
C ARG A 80 -14.73 -15.42 16.48
N TYR A 81 -14.05 -14.39 16.97
CA TYR A 81 -13.14 -14.47 18.12
C TYR A 81 -13.52 -13.44 19.21
N PRO A 82 -14.67 -13.61 19.89
CA PRO A 82 -15.19 -12.62 20.84
C PRO A 82 -14.26 -12.38 22.04
N GLY A 83 -13.48 -13.39 22.44
CA GLY A 83 -12.48 -13.27 23.52
C GLY A 83 -11.34 -12.31 23.19
N ASP A 84 -11.01 -12.15 21.90
CA ASP A 84 -9.87 -11.34 21.48
C ASP A 84 -10.17 -9.83 21.53
N ALA A 85 -11.44 -9.44 21.44
CA ALA A 85 -11.84 -8.03 21.62
C ALA A 85 -11.44 -7.49 23.01
N ARG A 86 -11.54 -8.32 24.04
CA ARG A 86 -11.11 -7.96 25.41
C ARG A 86 -9.58 -7.89 25.51
N LYS A 87 -8.87 -8.92 25.04
CA LYS A 87 -7.40 -8.94 25.04
C LYS A 87 -6.80 -7.78 24.28
N VAL A 88 -7.33 -7.45 23.10
CA VAL A 88 -6.87 -6.30 22.30
C VAL A 88 -7.03 -4.99 23.08
N ARG A 89 -8.15 -4.79 23.77
CA ARG A 89 -8.35 -3.60 24.62
C ARG A 89 -7.39 -3.53 25.80
N GLU A 90 -7.10 -4.66 26.44
CA GLU A 90 -6.11 -4.74 27.53
C GLU A 90 -4.70 -4.40 27.03
N ILE A 91 -4.28 -4.95 25.88
CA ILE A 91 -3.00 -4.64 25.25
C ILE A 91 -2.92 -3.16 24.87
N VAL A 92 -3.94 -2.62 24.19
CA VAL A 92 -3.98 -1.21 23.79
C VAL A 92 -3.83 -0.30 24.99
N ARG A 93 -4.59 -0.54 26.06
CA ARG A 93 -4.49 0.24 27.30
C ARG A 93 -3.09 0.20 27.88
N HIS A 94 -2.50 -0.98 28.01
CA HIS A 94 -1.14 -1.13 28.51
C HIS A 94 -0.12 -0.36 27.65
N LEU A 95 -0.26 -0.40 26.33
CA LEU A 95 0.63 0.31 25.41
C LEU A 95 0.42 1.84 25.43
N GLU A 96 -0.78 2.32 25.72
CA GLU A 96 -1.05 3.75 25.92
C GLU A 96 -0.46 4.23 27.23
N ASP A 97 -0.73 3.53 28.34
CA ASP A 97 -0.27 3.89 29.69
C ASP A 97 1.27 3.89 29.80
N SER A 98 1.94 2.97 29.09
CA SER A 98 3.40 2.86 29.07
C SER A 98 4.10 3.74 28.03
N GLY A 99 3.34 4.45 27.18
CA GLY A 99 3.90 5.13 26.01
C GLY A 99 4.55 4.17 25.00
N GLY A 100 4.11 2.91 24.98
CA GLY A 100 4.61 1.81 24.16
C GLY A 100 5.73 1.01 24.82
N VAL A 101 6.06 -0.14 24.24
CA VAL A 101 7.10 -1.07 24.74
C VAL A 101 8.27 -1.14 23.76
N PRO A 102 9.55 -1.16 24.19
CA PRO A 102 10.68 -1.29 23.28
C PRO A 102 10.63 -2.63 22.50
N LEU A 103 10.95 -2.57 21.21
CA LEU A 103 11.02 -3.77 20.36
C LEU A 103 12.49 -4.23 20.20
N PRO A 104 12.74 -5.54 20.05
CA PRO A 104 14.11 -6.08 19.90
C PRO A 104 14.89 -5.49 18.71
N GLY A 105 14.18 -5.18 17.61
CA GLY A 105 14.77 -4.58 16.41
C GLY A 105 14.86 -3.04 16.44
N GLY A 106 14.64 -2.42 17.60
CA GLY A 106 14.61 -0.97 17.74
C GLY A 106 13.22 -0.35 17.57
N GLY A 107 13.08 0.87 18.11
CA GLY A 107 11.81 1.58 18.19
C GLY A 107 10.87 1.02 19.27
N ARG A 108 9.60 1.44 19.21
CA ARG A 108 8.56 1.06 20.19
C ARG A 108 7.37 0.42 19.49
N LEU A 109 6.74 -0.54 20.18
CA LEU A 109 5.40 -1.01 19.91
C LEU A 109 4.44 -0.06 20.61
N THR A 110 3.89 0.90 19.87
CA THR A 110 2.81 1.78 20.36
C THR A 110 1.45 1.12 20.14
N ALA A 111 0.41 1.60 20.82
CA ALA A 111 -0.95 1.14 20.57
C ALA A 111 -1.37 1.26 19.09
N ARG A 112 -1.02 2.38 18.43
CA ARG A 112 -1.26 2.58 16.99
C ARG A 112 -0.55 1.53 16.13
N ARG A 113 0.72 1.22 16.44
CA ARG A 113 1.49 0.19 15.71
C ARG A 113 0.97 -1.22 15.97
N PHE A 114 0.47 -1.51 17.17
CA PHE A 114 -0.19 -2.77 17.45
C PHE A 114 -1.49 -2.93 16.66
N LEU A 115 -2.33 -1.90 16.61
CA LEU A 115 -3.59 -1.94 15.87
C LEU A 115 -3.40 -2.08 14.35
N SER A 116 -2.25 -1.70 13.80
CA SER A 116 -1.97 -1.90 12.37
C SER A 116 -1.85 -3.37 11.98
N LEU A 117 -1.68 -4.29 12.93
CA LEU A 117 -1.75 -5.74 12.67
C LEU A 117 -3.10 -6.15 12.04
N GLY A 118 -4.18 -5.41 12.34
CA GLY A 118 -5.49 -5.61 11.74
C GLY A 118 -5.54 -5.38 10.22
N LEU A 119 -4.54 -4.71 9.63
CA LEU A 119 -4.42 -4.56 8.18
C LEU A 119 -4.20 -5.92 7.48
N GLY A 120 -3.69 -6.92 8.21
CA GLY A 120 -3.52 -8.28 7.70
C GLY A 120 -4.84 -9.05 7.54
N LEU A 121 -5.95 -8.61 8.15
CA LEU A 121 -7.23 -9.29 8.04
C LEU A 121 -7.74 -9.27 6.59
N GLY A 122 -7.86 -10.45 5.99
CA GLY A 122 -8.31 -10.64 4.60
C GLY A 122 -7.22 -10.32 3.57
N GLY A 123 -5.96 -10.63 3.90
CA GLY A 123 -4.83 -10.66 2.97
C GLY A 123 -3.90 -11.85 3.26
N GLY A 124 -3.23 -12.37 2.22
CA GLY A 124 -2.28 -13.48 2.35
C GLY A 124 -2.93 -14.82 2.69
N SER A 125 -3.09 -15.12 3.98
CA SER A 125 -3.52 -16.43 4.50
C SER A 125 -4.36 -16.38 5.80
N GLY A 126 -5.17 -15.34 6.03
CA GLY A 126 -6.25 -15.41 7.04
C GLY A 126 -6.73 -14.07 7.62
N LEU A 127 -8.00 -13.76 7.86
CA LEU A 127 -9.28 -14.46 7.70
C LEU A 127 -10.09 -13.81 6.54
N GLU A 128 -10.10 -14.29 5.31
CA GLU A 128 -9.27 -15.32 4.66
C GLU A 128 -8.33 -14.62 3.66
#